data_AF-A0AAX2IQ29-F1
#
_entry.id   AF-A0AAX2IQ29-F1
#
_cell.length_a   1.000
_cell.length_b   1.000
_cell.length_c   1.000
_cell.angle_alpha   90.00
_cell.angle_beta   90.00
_cell.angle_gamma   90.00
#
_symmetry.space_group_name_H-M   'P 1'
#
loop_
_entity.id
_entity.type
_entity.pdbx_description
1 polymer ?
#
loop_
_entity_poly.entity_id
_entity_poly.type
_entity_poly.pdbx_seq_one_letter_code
_entity_poly.pdbx_strand_id
1 'polypeptide(L)' 'MEYKNKIIELLKDGFTITEISEYLKENNFETSSLSSVEKYVYKLKKEYKAKTMFQLAHLMLK' A
#
# COMPACT_ATOMS: atom_id res chain seq x y z
N MET A 1 15.67 -3.00 -0.49
CA MET A 1 14.45 -3.36 0.25
C MET A 1 13.26 -2.88 -0.56
N GLU A 2 12.41 -3.79 -1.05
CA GLU A 2 11.33 -3.45 -1.97
C GLU A 2 10.30 -2.53 -1.30
N TYR A 3 10.03 -1.37 -1.91
CA TYR A 3 8.96 -0.41 -1.57
C TYR A 3 7.61 -1.07 -1.22
N LYS A 4 7.34 -2.27 -1.77
CA LYS A 4 6.19 -3.12 -1.48
C LYS A 4 5.99 -3.39 0.01
N ASN A 5 7.05 -3.75 0.74
CA ASN A 5 6.94 -4.00 2.19
C ASN A 5 6.54 -2.72 2.93
N LYS A 6 7.07 -1.58 2.49
CA LYS A 6 6.71 -0.28 3.07
C LYS A 6 5.27 0.11 2.78
N ILE A 7 4.75 -0.19 1.58
CA ILE A 7 3.33 -0.03 1.28
C ILE A 7 2.48 -0.83 2.28
N ILE A 8 2.85 -2.07 2.59
CA ILE A 8 2.11 -2.90 3.54
C ILE A 8 2.12 -2.30 4.95
N GLU A 9 3.27 -1.84 5.44
CA GLU A 9 3.37 -1.18 6.75
C GLU A 9 2.46 0.05 6.82
N LEU A 10 2.58 0.95 5.85
CA LEU A 10 1.79 2.18 5.84
C LEU A 10 0.27 1.90 5.69
N LEU A 11 -0.11 0.86 4.94
CA LEU A 11 -1.51 0.42 4.87
C LEU A 11 -2.03 -0.09 6.22
N LYS A 12 -1.20 -0.80 7.00
CA LYS A 12 -1.55 -1.25 8.35
C LYS A 12 -1.69 -0.08 9.32
N ASP A 13 -0.88 0.96 9.13
CA ASP A 13 -0.92 2.20 9.89
C ASP A 13 -2.10 3.12 9.48
N GLY A 14 -2.89 2.72 8.47
CA GLY A 14 -4.10 3.42 8.03
C GLY A 14 -3.88 4.49 6.97
N PHE A 15 -2.69 4.57 6.38
CA PHE A 15 -2.40 5.53 5.31
C PHE A 15 -3.20 5.21 4.05
N THR A 16 -3.64 6.27 3.37
CA THR A 16 -4.27 6.22 2.05
C THR A 16 -3.22 6.01 0.96
N ILE A 17 -3.66 5.59 -0.23
CA ILE A 17 -2.79 5.36 -1.40
C ILE A 17 -2.00 6.62 -1.77
N THR A 18 -2.64 7.80 -1.68
CA THR A 18 -2.01 9.09 -1.97
C THR A 18 -0.90 9.39 -0.97
N GLU A 19 -1.17 9.27 0.32
CA GLU A 19 -0.18 9.51 1.38
C GLU A 19 0.98 8.50 1.31
N ILE A 20 0.70 7.24 0.94
CA ILE A 20 1.74 6.23 0.69
C ILE A 20 2.64 6.64 -0.48
N SER A 21 2.05 7.12 -1.59
CA SER A 21 2.83 7.58 -2.74
C SER A 21 3.69 8.78 -2.38
N GLU A 22 3.16 9.73 -1.62
CA GLU A 22 3.89 10.90 -1.13
C GLU A 22 5.04 10.48 -0.20
N TYR A 23 4.77 9.63 0.79
CA TYR A 23 5.79 9.11 1.70
C TYR A 23 6.92 8.41 0.94
N LEU A 24 6.59 7.57 -0.05
CA LEU A 24 7.60 6.86 -0.84
C LEU A 24 8.45 7.82 -1.69
N LYS A 25 7.87 8.91 -2.20
CA LYS A 25 8.62 9.95 -2.93
C LYS A 25 9.55 10.71 -1.99
N GLU A 26 9.06 11.15 -0.84
CA GLU A 26 9.82 11.90 0.16
C GLU A 26 11.00 11.08 0.71
N ASN A 27 10.82 9.77 0.84
CA ASN A 27 11.85 8.85 1.33
C ASN A 27 12.74 8.26 0.22
N ASN A 28 12.75 8.86 -0.98
CA ASN A 28 13.62 8.49 -2.11
C ASN A 28 13.52 7.02 -2.56
N PHE A 29 12.33 6.42 -2.50
CA PHE A 29 12.12 5.09 -3.11
C PHE A 29 12.05 5.23 -4.65
N GLU A 30 12.86 4.46 -5.37
CA GLU A 30 13.00 4.50 -6.85
C GLU A 30 11.68 4.25 -7.62
N THR A 31 10.67 3.66 -6.98
CA THR A 31 9.40 3.28 -7.60
C THR A 31 8.22 3.79 -6.77
N SER A 32 8.03 5.11 -6.82
CA SER A 32 7.11 5.86 -5.95
C SER A 32 5.96 6.55 -6.71
N SER A 33 5.74 6.16 -7.98
CA SER A 33 4.60 6.69 -8.74
C SER A 33 3.28 6.16 -8.18
N LEU A 34 2.28 7.04 -8.11
CA LEU A 34 0.94 6.73 -7.57
C LEU A 34 0.34 5.48 -8.23
N SER A 35 0.49 5.36 -9.55
CA SER A 35 -0.02 4.22 -10.31
C SER A 35 0.64 2.88 -9.96
N SER A 36 1.90 2.90 -9.53
CA SER A 36 2.60 1.69 -9.08
C SER A 36 2.08 1.24 -7.72
N VAL A 37 1.90 2.20 -6.81
CA VAL A 37 1.29 1.96 -5.48
C VAL A 37 -0.13 1.42 -5.65
N GLU A 38 -0.96 2.07 -6.47
CA GLU A 38 -2.32 1.62 -6.79
C GLU A 38 -2.33 0.19 -7.32
N LYS A 39 -1.53 -0.12 -8.34
CA LYS A 39 -1.47 -1.48 -8.92
C LYS A 39 -1.14 -2.52 -7.86
N TYR A 40 -0.19 -2.22 -6.98
CA TYR A 40 0.20 -3.14 -5.91
C TYR A 40 -0.91 -3.31 -4.87
N VAL A 41 -1.52 -2.20 -4.42
CA VAL A 41 -2.66 -2.20 -3.50
C VAL A 41 -3.85 -2.98 -4.07
N TYR A 42 -4.18 -2.78 -5.34
CA TYR A 42 -5.25 -3.52 -6.03
C TYR A 42 -4.94 -5.01 -6.15
N LYS A 43 -3.68 -5.37 -6.37
CA LYS A 43 -3.23 -6.77 -6.36
C LYS A 43 -3.45 -7.39 -4.98
N LEU A 44 -3.01 -6.72 -3.90
CA LEU A 44 -3.25 -7.15 -2.53
C LEU A 44 -4.75 -7.29 -2.24
N LYS A 45 -5.56 -6.32 -2.64
CA LYS A 45 -7.02 -6.36 -2.48
C LYS A 45 -7.64 -7.62 -3.11
N LYS A 46 -7.18 -8.02 -4.30
CA LYS A 46 -7.62 -9.24 -4.98
C LYS A 46 -7.14 -10.51 -4.26
N GLU A 47 -5.87 -10.56 -3.87
CA GLU A 47 -5.27 -11.71 -3.17
C GLU A 47 -5.99 -12.00 -1.85
N TYR A 48 -6.27 -10.96 -1.07
CA TYR A 48 -6.97 -11.07 0.22
C TYR A 48 -8.50 -11.08 0.08
N LYS A 49 -9.04 -11.01 -1.15
CA LYS A 49 -10.49 -10.94 -1.44
C LYS A 49 -11.21 -9.83 -0.65
N ALA A 50 -10.52 -8.71 -0.44
CA ALA A 50 -11.04 -7.56 0.31
C ALA A 50 -11.97 -6.70 -0.57
N LYS A 51 -13.10 -6.26 -0.02
CA LYS A 51 -14.04 -5.33 -0.67
C LYS A 51 -13.61 -3.87 -0.49
N THR A 52 -13.05 -3.53 0.66
CA THR A 52 -12.60 -2.17 1.02
C THR A 52 -11.13 -2.17 1.46
N MET A 53 -10.51 -0.98 1.44
CA MET A 53 -9.15 -0.78 1.96
C MET A 53 -9.07 -1.07 3.45
N PHE A 54 -10.09 -0.67 4.22
CA PHE A 54 -10.20 -1.02 5.63
C PHE A 54 -10.25 -2.54 5.87
N GLN A 55 -11.03 -3.26 5.06
CA GLN A 55 -11.08 -4.72 5.14
C GLN A 55 -9.71 -5.33 4.78
N LEU A 56 -9.02 -4.79 3.79
CA LEU A 56 -7.67 -5.23 3.42
C LEU A 56 -6.70 -5.04 4.60
N ALA A 57 -6.64 -3.84 5.20
CA ALA A 57 -5.78 -3.57 6.35
C ALA A 57 -6.07 -4.51 7.53
N HIS A 58 -7.36 -4.71 7.85
CA HIS A 58 -7.78 -5.64 8.91
C HIS A 58 -7.35 -7.09 8.64
N LEU A 59 -7.47 -7.57 7.40
CA LEU A 59 -7.07 -8.92 7.02
C LEU A 59 -5.55 -9.12 7.06
N MET A 60 -4.76 -8.06 6.89
CA MET A 60 -3.30 -8.10 6.92
C MET A 60 -2.70 -8.00 8.34
N LEU A 61 -3.50 -7.60 9.33
CA LEU A 61 -3.12 -7.55 10.75
C LEU A 61 -3.27 -8.90 11.47
N LYS A 62 -3.90 -9.88 10.81
CA LYS A 62 -4.05 -11.26 11.29
C LYS A 62 -2.83 -12.10 10.97
#